data_AF-A0A315Y436-F1
#
_entry.id   AF-A0A315Y436-F1
#
_cell.length_a   1.000
_cell.length_b   1.000
_cell.length_c   1.000
_cell.angle_alpha   90.00
_cell.angle_beta   90.00
_cell.angle_gamma   90.00
#
_symmetry.space_group_name_H-M   'P 1'
#
loop_
_entity.id
_entity.type
_entity.pdbx_description
1 polymer ?
#
loop_
_entity_poly.entity_id
_entity_poly.type
_entity_poly.pdbx_seq_one_letter_code
_entity_poly.pdbx_strand_id
1 'polypeptide(L)'
;MKTTKKGFTLIELIVVIAIIGVLAIIGVLAAILVPSMLGYVKKSKVSSANSTASTLQKAINTTLIEVDEETQDAGSITAINHTKGTDTVSVGGTIPTGTDASKIWAKIENYMEKAKKLKFVSQCEGAACKAVAVALDDTYTGTAPGGVVTVDNYKSYNKDNDGDLSKALAGAVAKAL
;
A
#
# COMPACT_ATOMS: atom_id res chain seq x y z
N MET A 1 60.77 -6.52 -47.98
CA MET A 1 59.79 -5.60 -47.36
C MET A 1 59.79 -5.87 -45.86
N LYS A 2 60.55 -5.09 -45.07
CA LYS A 2 60.63 -5.27 -43.60
C LYS A 2 59.43 -4.58 -42.96
N THR A 3 58.50 -5.36 -42.43
CA THR A 3 57.36 -4.87 -41.66
C THR A 3 57.82 -4.53 -40.25
N THR A 4 57.91 -3.24 -39.93
CA THR A 4 58.17 -2.76 -38.56
C THR A 4 56.96 -3.11 -37.69
N LYS A 5 57.12 -4.08 -36.77
CA LYS A 5 56.09 -4.37 -35.78
C LYS A 5 56.09 -3.22 -34.76
N LYS A 6 55.02 -2.43 -34.72
CA LYS A 6 54.81 -1.42 -33.67
C LYS A 6 54.59 -2.17 -32.35
N GLY A 7 55.50 -2.02 -31.40
CA GLY A 7 55.33 -2.54 -30.04
C GLY A 7 54.34 -1.66 -29.29
N PHE A 8 53.43 -2.28 -28.53
CA PHE A 8 52.53 -1.59 -27.60
C PHE A 8 53.35 -0.88 -26.52
N THR A 9 52.98 0.35 -26.17
CA THR A 9 53.64 1.08 -25.09
C THR A 9 53.11 0.63 -23.73
N LEU A 10 53.96 0.63 -22.71
CA LEU A 10 53.59 0.20 -21.35
C LEU A 10 52.45 1.07 -20.77
N ILE A 11 52.42 2.35 -21.15
CA ILE A 11 51.37 3.28 -20.73
C ILE A 11 50.00 2.92 -21.31
N GLU A 12 49.92 2.51 -22.59
CA GLU A 12 48.67 2.08 -23.22
C GLU A 12 48.09 0.85 -22.49
N LEU A 13 48.95 -0.07 -22.05
CA LEU A 13 48.51 -1.26 -21.32
C LEU A 13 47.97 -0.93 -19.92
N ILE A 14 48.63 -0.04 -19.18
CA ILE A 14 48.19 0.37 -17.83
C ILE A 14 46.82 1.05 -17.88
N VAL A 15 46.60 1.94 -18.86
CA VAL A 15 45.32 2.64 -19.02
C VAL A 15 44.18 1.65 -19.28
N VAL A 16 44.41 0.63 -20.11
CA VAL A 16 43.40 -0.40 -20.41
C VAL A 16 43.04 -1.20 -19.17
N ILE A 17 44.02 -1.66 -18.38
CA ILE A 17 43.76 -2.41 -17.15
C ILE A 17 43.02 -1.53 -16.12
N ALA A 18 43.39 -0.25 -16.01
CA ALA A 18 42.71 0.68 -15.12
C ALA A 18 41.24 0.88 -15.50
N ILE A 19 40.95 1.12 -16.79
CA ILE A 19 39.58 1.31 -17.27
C ILE A 19 38.75 0.03 -17.09
N ILE A 20 39.28 -1.13 -17.49
CA ILE A 20 38.60 -2.42 -17.34
C ILE A 20 38.38 -2.75 -15.87
N GLY A 21 39.38 -2.54 -15.02
CA GLY A 21 39.29 -2.78 -13.58
C GLY A 21 38.22 -1.92 -12.91
N VAL A 22 38.19 -0.62 -13.19
CA VAL A 22 37.17 0.28 -12.65
C VAL A 22 35.76 -0.08 -13.16
N LEU A 23 35.60 -0.35 -14.46
CA LEU A 23 34.31 -0.75 -15.03
C LEU A 23 33.81 -2.09 -14.47
N ALA A 24 34.70 -3.08 -14.27
CA ALA A 24 34.35 -4.37 -13.71
C ALA A 24 33.88 -4.25 -12.26
N ILE A 25 34.55 -3.44 -11.44
CA ILE A 25 34.16 -3.23 -10.03
C ILE A 25 32.78 -2.55 -9.95
N ILE A 26 32.55 -1.51 -10.75
CA ILE A 26 31.23 -0.84 -10.81
C ILE A 26 30.14 -1.83 -11.28
N GLY A 27 30.45 -2.67 -12.27
CA GLY A 27 29.54 -3.67 -12.80
C GLY A 27 29.10 -4.70 -11.74
N VAL A 28 30.04 -5.25 -10.96
CA VAL A 28 29.74 -6.24 -9.91
C VAL A 28 28.92 -5.62 -8.78
N LEU A 29 29.29 -4.41 -8.33
CA LEU A 29 28.56 -3.73 -7.26
C LEU A 29 27.11 -3.42 -7.68
N ALA A 30 26.91 -2.91 -8.89
CA ALA A 30 25.58 -2.67 -9.44
C ALA A 30 24.77 -3.97 -9.57
N ALA A 31 25.40 -5.07 -10.01
CA ALA A 31 24.74 -6.36 -10.19
C ALA A 31 24.18 -6.97 -8.89
N ILE A 32 24.81 -6.72 -7.75
CA ILE A 32 24.35 -7.23 -6.43
C ILE A 32 23.37 -6.26 -5.77
N LEU A 33 23.65 -4.95 -5.88
CA LEU A 33 22.89 -3.92 -5.18
C LEU A 33 21.51 -3.69 -5.82
N VAL A 34 21.40 -3.73 -7.15
CA VAL A 34 20.13 -3.45 -7.84
C VAL A 34 19.04 -4.48 -7.49
N PRO A 35 19.28 -5.81 -7.55
CA PRO A 35 18.26 -6.80 -7.19
C PRO A 35 17.85 -6.73 -5.71
N SER A 36 18.81 -6.52 -4.81
CA SER A 36 18.54 -6.45 -3.37
C SER A 36 17.71 -5.22 -3.00
N MET A 37 18.04 -4.04 -3.53
CA MET A 37 17.28 -2.81 -3.31
C MET A 37 15.83 -2.91 -3.82
N LEU A 38 15.58 -3.59 -4.94
CA LEU A 38 14.23 -3.83 -5.45
C LEU A 38 13.38 -4.67 -4.49
N GLY A 39 13.98 -5.65 -3.81
CA GLY A 39 13.30 -6.44 -2.78
C GLY A 39 12.93 -5.62 -1.54
N TYR A 40 13.86 -4.79 -1.06
CA TYR A 40 13.61 -3.92 0.10
C TYR A 40 12.54 -2.88 -0.18
N VAL A 41 12.54 -2.25 -1.35
CA VAL A 41 11.50 -1.27 -1.73
C VAL A 41 10.12 -1.90 -1.74
N LYS A 42 9.96 -3.11 -2.29
CA LYS A 42 8.69 -3.86 -2.27
C LYS A 42 8.22 -4.14 -0.85
N LYS A 43 9.12 -4.65 0.00
CA LYS A 43 8.80 -4.95 1.41
C LYS A 43 8.39 -3.69 2.17
N SER A 44 9.09 -2.58 1.97
CA SER A 44 8.75 -1.30 2.56
C SER A 44 7.37 -0.82 2.09
N LYS A 45 7.05 -0.94 0.80
CA LYS A 45 5.74 -0.56 0.25
C LYS A 45 4.58 -1.39 0.83
N VAL A 46 4.71 -2.72 0.89
CA VAL A 46 3.70 -3.60 1.50
C VAL A 46 3.54 -3.30 2.99
N SER A 47 4.65 -3.10 3.70
CA SER A 47 4.62 -2.71 5.12
C SER A 47 3.90 -1.38 5.32
N SER A 48 4.25 -0.35 4.54
CA SER A 48 3.59 0.95 4.58
C SER A 48 2.09 0.86 4.25
N ALA A 49 1.70 0.01 3.30
CA ALA A 49 0.29 -0.20 2.97
C ALA A 49 -0.48 -0.83 4.15
N ASN A 50 0.07 -1.85 4.80
CA ASN A 50 -0.52 -2.48 5.98
C ASN A 50 -0.59 -1.51 7.18
N SER A 51 0.46 -0.71 7.41
CA SER A 51 0.43 0.35 8.43
C SER A 51 -0.64 1.40 8.14
N THR A 52 -0.77 1.82 6.89
CA THR A 52 -1.82 2.74 6.44
C THR A 52 -3.21 2.16 6.68
N ALA A 53 -3.42 0.88 6.38
CA ALA A 53 -4.67 0.17 6.64
C ALA A 53 -5.01 0.16 8.14
N SER A 54 -4.01 -0.05 8.99
CA SER A 54 -4.18 -0.12 10.44
C SER A 54 -4.54 1.25 11.03
N THR A 55 -3.89 2.31 10.56
CA THR A 55 -4.24 3.69 10.94
C THR A 55 -5.65 4.05 10.47
N LEU A 56 -6.01 3.67 9.24
CA LEU A 56 -7.35 3.90 8.70
C LEU A 56 -8.42 3.12 9.48
N GLN A 57 -8.16 1.87 9.85
CA GLN A 57 -9.07 1.08 10.69
C GLN A 57 -9.35 1.79 12.01
N LYS A 58 -8.31 2.34 12.67
CA LYS A 58 -8.48 3.13 13.89
C LYS A 58 -9.31 4.38 13.66
N ALA A 59 -9.04 5.14 12.59
CA ALA A 59 -9.81 6.33 12.24
C ALA A 59 -11.30 6.02 11.99
N ILE A 60 -11.58 4.94 11.25
CA ILE A 60 -12.95 4.47 11.02
C ILE A 60 -13.59 4.04 12.35
N ASN A 61 -12.86 3.32 13.20
CA ASN A 61 -13.38 2.86 14.49
C ASN A 61 -13.72 4.03 15.42
N THR A 62 -12.86 5.04 15.51
CA THR A 62 -13.14 6.26 16.27
C THR A 62 -14.35 6.99 15.70
N THR A 63 -14.46 7.09 14.37
CA THR A 63 -15.63 7.71 13.73
C THR A 63 -16.92 6.95 14.05
N LEU A 64 -16.89 5.62 14.02
CA LEU A 64 -18.06 4.79 14.36
C LEU A 64 -18.47 4.97 15.82
N ILE A 65 -17.52 5.05 16.76
CA ILE A 65 -17.81 5.32 18.17
C ILE A 65 -18.49 6.68 18.33
N GLU A 66 -17.98 7.75 17.71
CA GLU A 66 -18.62 9.06 17.80
C GLU A 66 -20.02 9.06 17.19
N VAL A 67 -20.20 8.39 16.05
CA VAL A 67 -21.52 8.26 15.42
C VAL A 67 -22.45 7.47 16.34
N ASP A 68 -21.96 6.47 17.06
CA ASP A 68 -22.75 5.70 18.02
C ASP A 68 -23.14 6.54 19.23
N GLU A 69 -22.25 7.38 19.74
CA GLU A 69 -22.55 8.33 20.81
C GLU A 69 -23.62 9.36 20.39
N GLU A 70 -23.58 9.81 19.13
CA GLU A 70 -24.52 10.79 18.58
C GLU A 70 -25.89 10.18 18.22
N THR A 71 -25.91 8.96 17.72
CA THR A 71 -27.10 8.36 17.07
C THR A 71 -27.62 7.09 17.75
N GLN A 72 -26.82 6.45 18.60
CA GLN A 72 -27.07 5.18 19.27
C GLN A 72 -27.43 4.02 18.31
N ASP A 73 -27.01 4.12 17.04
CA ASP A 73 -27.34 3.14 16.00
C ASP A 73 -26.18 2.93 15.00
N ALA A 74 -24.93 3.22 15.37
CA ALA A 74 -23.80 2.97 14.47
C ALA A 74 -23.62 1.47 14.16
N GLY A 75 -24.22 0.59 14.97
CA GLY A 75 -24.32 -0.85 14.73
C GLY A 75 -24.97 -1.22 13.40
N SER A 76 -25.83 -0.36 12.85
CA SER A 76 -26.49 -0.55 11.55
C SER A 76 -25.56 -0.35 10.35
N ILE A 77 -24.37 0.22 10.56
CA ILE A 77 -23.35 0.41 9.52
C ILE A 77 -22.52 -0.88 9.37
N THR A 78 -22.52 -1.44 8.16
CA THR A 78 -21.84 -2.71 7.85
C THR A 78 -20.61 -2.54 6.97
N ALA A 79 -20.43 -1.40 6.32
CA ALA A 79 -19.24 -1.08 5.53
C ALA A 79 -19.06 0.43 5.39
N ILE A 80 -17.81 0.88 5.28
CA ILE A 80 -17.46 2.26 4.93
C ILE A 80 -16.37 2.22 3.85
N ASN A 81 -16.78 2.52 2.62
CA ASN A 81 -15.92 2.43 1.44
C ASN A 81 -15.65 3.83 0.88
N HIS A 82 -14.45 4.05 0.35
CA HIS A 82 -14.09 5.32 -0.25
C HIS A 82 -13.45 5.14 -1.62
N THR A 83 -13.85 6.01 -2.54
CA THR A 83 -13.27 6.09 -3.89
C THR A 83 -12.23 7.20 -3.92
N LYS A 84 -11.04 6.91 -4.42
CA LYS A 84 -9.94 7.89 -4.48
C LYS A 84 -10.40 9.21 -5.12
N GLY A 85 -10.18 10.32 -4.43
CA GLY A 85 -10.47 11.67 -4.90
C GLY A 85 -11.88 12.19 -4.62
N THR A 86 -12.78 11.38 -4.04
CA THR A 86 -14.12 11.84 -3.65
C THR A 86 -14.13 12.49 -2.27
N ASP A 87 -15.16 13.29 -1.99
CA ASP A 87 -15.39 13.94 -0.69
C ASP A 87 -16.55 13.27 0.09
N THR A 88 -16.76 11.98 -0.18
CA THR A 88 -17.87 11.19 0.38
C THR A 88 -17.46 9.73 0.51
N VAL A 89 -18.08 9.00 1.43
CA VAL A 89 -17.97 7.54 1.52
C VAL A 89 -19.23 6.86 1.01
N SER A 90 -19.09 5.64 0.51
CA SER A 90 -20.21 4.71 0.33
C SER A 90 -20.36 3.90 1.61
N VAL A 91 -21.51 4.03 2.28
CA VAL A 91 -21.82 3.30 3.50
C VAL A 91 -22.66 2.07 3.13
N GLY A 92 -22.30 0.90 3.65
CA GLY A 92 -23.12 -0.30 3.60
C GLY A 92 -23.98 -0.42 4.86
N GLY A 93 -25.19 -0.97 4.73
CA GLY A 93 -26.17 -1.03 5.81
C GLY A 93 -27.05 0.22 5.86
N THR A 94 -27.58 0.54 7.04
CA THR A 94 -28.45 1.71 7.23
C THR A 94 -27.63 2.83 7.87
N ILE A 95 -27.72 4.04 7.30
CA ILE A 95 -27.15 5.24 7.92
C ILE A 95 -28.13 5.71 9.01
N PRO A 96 -27.68 5.87 10.27
CA PRO A 96 -28.54 6.34 11.36
C PRO A 96 -29.14 7.71 11.09
N THR A 97 -30.35 7.94 11.60
CA THR A 97 -31.00 9.27 11.52
C THR A 97 -30.19 10.31 12.28
N GLY A 98 -29.82 11.41 11.62
CA GLY A 98 -29.02 12.49 12.21
C GLY A 98 -27.58 12.57 11.68
N THR A 99 -27.10 11.50 11.04
CA THR A 99 -25.82 11.48 10.32
C THR A 99 -26.01 11.20 8.83
N ASP A 100 -24.96 11.43 8.05
CA ASP A 100 -24.96 11.27 6.61
C ASP A 100 -23.57 10.79 6.16
N ALA A 101 -23.49 10.18 4.98
CA ALA A 101 -22.22 9.70 4.41
C ALA A 101 -21.14 10.80 4.34
N SER A 102 -21.53 12.06 4.06
CA SER A 102 -20.59 13.19 4.04
C SER A 102 -20.08 13.57 5.44
N LYS A 103 -20.91 13.43 6.49
CA LYS A 103 -20.49 13.70 7.87
C LYS A 103 -19.54 12.61 8.38
N ILE A 104 -19.85 11.36 8.07
CA ILE A 104 -18.97 10.21 8.34
C ILE A 104 -17.61 10.41 7.64
N TRP A 105 -17.64 10.84 6.37
CA TRP A 105 -16.42 11.18 5.65
C TRP A 105 -15.63 12.30 6.32
N ALA A 106 -16.28 13.41 6.68
CA ALA A 106 -15.62 14.54 7.31
C ALA A 106 -14.90 14.12 8.60
N LYS A 107 -15.51 13.27 9.43
CA LYS A 107 -14.87 12.71 10.64
C LYS A 107 -13.63 11.87 10.27
N ILE A 108 -13.74 10.97 9.30
CA ILE A 108 -12.60 10.15 8.83
C ILE A 108 -11.47 11.04 8.28
N GLU A 109 -11.79 12.07 7.49
CA GLU A 109 -10.82 13.01 6.93
C GLU A 109 -10.11 13.82 8.02
N ASN A 110 -10.82 14.20 9.10
CA ASN A 110 -10.20 14.86 10.26
C ASN A 110 -9.16 13.96 10.94
N TYR A 111 -9.42 12.65 11.06
CA TYR A 111 -8.46 11.70 11.63
C TYR A 111 -7.37 11.27 10.66
N MET A 112 -7.65 11.34 9.36
CA MET A 112 -6.76 10.90 8.31
C MET A 112 -6.88 11.79 7.07
N GLU A 113 -6.22 12.94 7.09
CA GLU A 113 -6.22 13.92 5.99
C GLU A 113 -5.82 13.30 4.64
N LYS A 114 -4.97 12.27 4.68
CA LYS A 114 -4.51 11.55 3.48
C LYS A 114 -5.54 10.54 2.94
N ALA A 115 -6.65 10.30 3.63
CA ALA A 115 -7.68 9.34 3.24
C ALA A 115 -8.26 9.65 1.85
N LYS A 116 -8.40 10.93 1.48
CA LYS A 116 -8.88 11.36 0.15
C LYS A 116 -8.04 10.80 -1.00
N LYS A 117 -6.73 10.61 -0.79
CA LYS A 117 -5.81 10.09 -1.80
C LYS A 117 -5.83 8.57 -1.92
N LEU A 118 -6.58 7.89 -1.06
CA LEU A 118 -6.61 6.44 -0.94
C LEU A 118 -7.95 5.88 -1.39
N LYS A 119 -7.94 4.70 -1.99
CA LYS A 119 -9.15 3.89 -2.20
C LYS A 119 -9.16 2.85 -1.09
N PHE A 120 -10.27 2.73 -0.36
CA PHE A 120 -10.38 1.74 0.69
C PHE A 120 -11.77 1.14 0.76
N VAL A 121 -11.83 -0.09 1.27
CA VAL A 121 -13.05 -0.78 1.62
C VAL A 121 -12.92 -1.29 3.04
N SER A 122 -14.02 -1.25 3.80
CA SER A 122 -14.04 -1.76 5.17
C SER A 122 -15.27 -2.64 5.39
N GLN A 123 -15.16 -3.51 6.39
CA GLN A 123 -16.29 -4.20 6.96
C GLN A 123 -16.42 -3.81 8.43
N CYS A 124 -17.62 -3.39 8.80
CA CYS A 124 -17.98 -2.94 10.13
C CYS A 124 -19.06 -3.88 10.68
N GLU A 125 -19.04 -4.12 11.99
CA GLU A 125 -20.02 -4.96 12.68
C GLU A 125 -20.13 -4.47 14.12
N GLY A 126 -21.36 -4.21 14.59
CA GLY A 126 -21.61 -3.81 15.98
C GLY A 126 -20.90 -2.51 16.39
N ALA A 127 -20.96 -1.48 15.55
CA ALA A 127 -20.31 -0.17 15.75
C ALA A 127 -18.77 -0.21 15.80
N ALA A 128 -18.16 -1.32 15.38
CA ALA A 128 -16.72 -1.46 15.32
C ALA A 128 -16.23 -1.79 13.90
N CYS A 129 -15.03 -1.32 13.56
CA CYS A 129 -14.39 -1.64 12.28
C CYS A 129 -13.62 -2.97 12.37
N LYS A 130 -14.18 -4.05 11.81
CA LYS A 130 -13.62 -5.41 11.89
C LYS A 130 -12.40 -5.59 11.00
N ALA A 131 -12.48 -5.08 9.77
CA ALA A 131 -11.39 -5.17 8.81
C ALA A 131 -11.41 -4.03 7.79
N VAL A 132 -10.23 -3.69 7.26
CA VAL A 132 -10.03 -2.68 6.22
C VAL A 132 -9.03 -3.19 5.19
N ALA A 133 -9.32 -2.96 3.91
CA ALA A 133 -8.34 -3.05 2.84
C ALA A 133 -8.16 -1.68 2.18
N VAL A 134 -6.92 -1.23 2.04
CA VAL A 134 -6.55 0.06 1.45
C VAL A 134 -5.59 -0.16 0.30
N ALA A 135 -5.79 0.53 -0.81
CA ALA A 135 -4.83 0.53 -1.91
C ALA A 135 -3.99 1.81 -1.85
N LEU A 136 -2.71 1.65 -1.50
CA LEU A 136 -1.72 2.71 -1.33
C LEU A 136 -1.40 3.37 -2.67
N ASP A 137 -1.22 2.56 -3.70
CA ASP A 137 -1.09 2.95 -5.09
C ASP A 137 -1.89 1.96 -5.96
N ASP A 138 -1.55 1.86 -7.23
CA ASP A 138 -2.21 0.92 -8.13
C ASP A 138 -1.73 -0.50 -7.84
N THR A 139 -0.47 -0.69 -7.46
CA THR A 139 0.20 -1.98 -7.31
C THR A 139 0.11 -2.60 -5.91
N TYR A 140 0.13 -1.79 -4.85
CA TYR A 140 0.23 -2.25 -3.47
C TYR A 140 -1.05 -1.99 -2.69
N THR A 141 -1.67 -3.09 -2.27
CA THR A 141 -2.79 -3.12 -1.33
C THR A 141 -2.28 -3.49 0.06
N GLY A 142 -2.87 -2.92 1.10
CA GLY A 142 -2.62 -3.25 2.50
C GLY A 142 -3.92 -3.63 3.19
N THR A 143 -3.82 -4.47 4.21
CA THR A 143 -4.97 -4.91 5.00
C THR A 143 -4.75 -4.71 6.49
N ALA A 144 -5.83 -4.50 7.21
CA ALA A 144 -5.89 -4.52 8.66
C ALA A 144 -7.11 -5.39 9.07
N PRO A 145 -6.93 -6.46 9.86
CA PRO A 145 -5.66 -6.98 10.37
C PRO A 145 -4.67 -7.39 9.26
N GLY A 146 -3.37 -7.20 9.53
CA GLY A 146 -2.30 -7.42 8.56
C GLY A 146 -2.01 -8.89 8.28
N GLY A 147 -1.18 -9.15 7.26
CA GLY A 147 -0.69 -10.49 6.91
C GLY A 147 -1.58 -11.27 5.94
N VAL A 148 -2.58 -10.63 5.34
CA VAL A 148 -3.30 -11.14 4.16
C VAL A 148 -2.53 -10.76 2.91
N VAL A 149 -2.09 -9.50 2.82
CA VAL A 149 -1.20 -9.02 1.76
C VAL A 149 0.25 -9.05 2.24
N THR A 150 1.08 -9.79 1.52
CA THR A 150 2.52 -10.01 1.75
C THR A 150 3.32 -9.69 0.49
N VAL A 151 4.65 -9.65 0.63
CA VAL A 151 5.57 -9.41 -0.50
C VAL A 151 5.48 -10.47 -1.60
N ASP A 152 4.96 -11.66 -1.29
CA ASP A 152 4.86 -12.78 -2.22
C ASP A 152 3.55 -12.77 -2.99
N ASN A 153 2.47 -12.24 -2.40
CA ASN A 153 1.11 -12.33 -2.96
C ASN A 153 0.49 -10.97 -3.34
N TYR A 154 1.18 -9.84 -3.14
CA TYR A 154 0.62 -8.50 -3.39
C TYR A 154 0.05 -8.31 -4.80
N LYS A 155 0.63 -8.99 -5.81
CA LYS A 155 0.15 -8.92 -7.20
C LYS A 155 -1.24 -9.50 -7.40
N SER A 156 -1.65 -10.43 -6.55
CA SER A 156 -2.99 -11.03 -6.58
C SER A 156 -4.08 -10.09 -6.04
N TYR A 157 -3.68 -8.94 -5.49
CA TYR A 157 -4.55 -7.92 -4.89
C TYR A 157 -4.37 -6.54 -5.55
N ASN A 158 -3.90 -6.54 -6.81
CA ASN A 158 -3.63 -5.35 -7.62
C ASN A 158 -4.96 -4.71 -8.08
N LYS A 159 -5.04 -3.37 -8.08
CA LYS A 159 -6.26 -2.56 -8.02
C LYS A 159 -7.13 -2.56 -9.29
N ASP A 160 -6.77 -3.30 -10.34
CA ASP A 160 -7.40 -3.19 -11.66
C ASP A 160 -8.85 -3.70 -11.69
N ASN A 161 -9.30 -4.42 -10.67
CA ASN A 161 -10.70 -4.78 -10.49
C ASN A 161 -11.13 -4.48 -9.05
N ASP A 162 -12.29 -3.83 -8.86
CA ASP A 162 -12.93 -3.66 -7.54
C ASP A 162 -12.99 -4.98 -6.75
N GLY A 163 -13.04 -6.13 -7.44
CA GLY A 163 -13.02 -7.45 -6.85
C GLY A 163 -11.75 -7.81 -6.07
N ASP A 164 -10.59 -7.22 -6.38
CA ASP A 164 -9.33 -7.61 -5.73
C ASP A 164 -9.14 -6.93 -4.36
N LEU A 165 -9.67 -5.72 -4.19
CA LEU A 165 -9.75 -5.07 -2.89
C LEU A 165 -10.76 -5.78 -1.97
N SER A 166 -11.89 -6.24 -2.54
CA SER A 166 -12.88 -7.05 -1.82
C SER A 166 -12.34 -8.42 -1.42
N LYS A 167 -11.50 -9.07 -2.25
CA LYS A 167 -10.80 -10.31 -1.86
C LYS A 167 -9.81 -10.07 -0.72
N ALA A 168 -9.06 -8.97 -0.76
CA ALA A 168 -8.15 -8.60 0.33
C ALA A 168 -8.91 -8.35 1.64
N LEU A 169 -10.07 -7.67 1.56
CA LEU A 169 -10.96 -7.46 2.69
C LEU A 169 -11.50 -8.79 3.22
N ALA A 170 -12.00 -9.68 2.35
CA ALA A 170 -12.52 -10.99 2.76
C ALA A 170 -11.48 -11.82 3.53
N GLY A 171 -10.23 -11.80 3.07
CA GLY A 171 -9.12 -12.44 3.80
C GLY A 171 -8.84 -11.79 5.16
N ALA A 172 -8.97 -10.46 5.26
CA ALA A 172 -8.75 -9.73 6.51
C ALA A 172 -9.88 -9.98 7.52
N VAL A 173 -11.12 -10.07 7.04
CA VAL A 173 -12.30 -10.41 7.83
C VAL A 173 -12.19 -11.83 8.39
N ALA A 174 -11.80 -12.80 7.55
CA ALA A 174 -11.59 -14.18 7.99
C ALA A 174 -10.51 -14.31 9.07
N LYS A 175 -9.54 -13.38 9.11
CA LYS A 175 -8.49 -13.33 10.13
C LYS A 175 -8.89 -12.56 11.39
N ALA A 176 -9.95 -11.77 11.31
CA ALA A 176 -10.51 -11.02 12.44
C ALA A 176 -11.58 -11.82 13.23
N LEU A 177 -11.98 -12.99 12.71
CA LEU A 177 -12.78 -14.01 13.40
C LEU A 177 -11.88 -14.89 14.28
#